data_AF-A0A9W9UWI1-F1
#
_entry.id   AF-A0A9W9UWI1-F1
#
_cell.length_a   1.000
_cell.length_b   1.000
_cell.length_c   1.000
_cell.angle_alpha   90.00
_cell.angle_beta   90.00
_cell.angle_gamma   90.00
#
_symmetry.space_group_name_H-M   'P 1'
#
loop_
_entity.id
_entity.type
_entity.pdbx_description
1 polymer ?
#
loop_
_entity_poly.entity_id
_entity_poly.type
_entity_poly.pdbx_seq_one_letter_code
_entity_poly.pdbx_strand_id
1 'polypeptide(L)'
;MHPPWWLLLEKPEYWPIDLDDWCTQYDKRLETFLQAMNDCEDEAIRAGQLLESQRLSGPMRDSWKSGNFWVMYAARNNFAFDSIYWQKIDRRFFGPTQSYDPDNA
;
A
#
# COMPACT_ATOMS: atom_id res chain seq x y z
N MET A 1 2.41 10.98 1.59
CA MET A 1 2.04 10.28 2.84
C MET A 1 1.62 8.86 2.47
N HIS A 2 1.95 7.84 3.26
CA HIS A 2 1.57 6.45 2.97
C HIS A 2 0.63 5.94 4.06
N PRO A 3 -0.38 5.12 3.73
CA PRO A 3 -1.26 4.57 4.73
C PRO A 3 -0.51 3.59 5.64
N PRO A 4 -0.93 3.45 6.90
CA PRO A 4 -0.25 2.59 7.85
C PRO A 4 -0.51 1.11 7.56
N TRP A 5 0.56 0.31 7.43
CA TRP A 5 0.43 -1.14 7.18
C TRP A 5 -0.32 -1.90 8.28
N TRP A 6 -0.35 -1.38 9.51
CA TRP A 6 -0.94 -2.03 10.67
C TRP A 6 -2.48 -2.02 10.69
N LEU A 7 -3.16 -1.50 9.65
CA LEU A 7 -4.63 -1.53 9.58
C LEU A 7 -5.23 -2.94 9.67
N LEU A 8 -4.49 -3.97 9.28
CA LEU A 8 -4.89 -5.38 9.42
C LEU A 8 -4.32 -6.06 10.66
N LEU A 9 -3.47 -5.38 11.44
CA LEU A 9 -2.72 -5.92 12.60
C LEU A 9 -1.85 -7.15 12.32
N GLU A 10 -1.87 -7.67 11.09
CA GLU A 10 -1.09 -8.80 10.62
C GLU A 10 -0.28 -8.39 9.39
N LYS A 11 0.98 -8.86 9.33
CA LYS A 11 1.85 -8.53 8.20
C LYS A 11 1.44 -9.31 6.96
N PRO A 12 1.63 -8.73 5.76
CA PRO A 12 1.46 -9.47 4.51
C PRO A 12 2.27 -10.77 4.46
N GLU A 13 3.45 -10.82 5.12
CA GLU A 13 4.31 -12.02 5.18
C GLU A 13 3.70 -13.21 5.93
N TYR A 14 2.84 -12.95 6.90
CA TYR A 14 2.23 -13.96 7.77
C TYR A 14 0.77 -14.20 7.43
N TRP A 15 0.29 -13.61 6.33
CA TRP A 15 -1.08 -13.76 5.93
C TRP A 15 -1.36 -15.19 5.46
N PRO A 16 -2.40 -15.86 5.97
CA PRO A 16 -2.57 -17.31 5.81
C PRO A 16 -2.97 -17.75 4.40
N ILE A 17 -3.49 -16.85 3.57
CA ILE A 17 -3.96 -17.17 2.21
C ILE A 17 -2.88 -16.78 1.20
N ASP A 18 -2.83 -15.52 0.80
CA ASP A 18 -1.82 -14.97 -0.08
C ASP A 18 -1.76 -13.44 0.06
N LEU A 19 -0.81 -12.83 -0.65
CA LEU A 19 -0.63 -11.38 -0.65
C LEU A 19 -1.82 -10.64 -1.26
N ASP A 20 -2.56 -11.25 -2.19
CA ASP A 20 -3.67 -10.62 -2.89
C ASP A 20 -4.95 -10.58 -2.03
N ASP A 21 -5.21 -11.62 -1.22
CA ASP A 21 -6.23 -11.57 -0.18
C ASP A 21 -5.86 -10.53 0.88
N TRP A 22 -4.60 -10.47 1.32
CA TRP A 22 -4.15 -9.39 2.22
C TRP A 22 -4.43 -8.01 1.60
N CYS A 23 -4.10 -7.80 0.33
CA CYS A 23 -4.39 -6.55 -0.38
C CYS A 23 -5.89 -6.24 -0.39
N THR A 24 -6.72 -7.25 -0.65
CA THR A 24 -8.19 -7.12 -0.73
C THR A 24 -8.78 -6.73 0.62
N GLN A 25 -8.33 -7.35 1.71
CA GLN A 25 -8.79 -6.98 3.06
C GLN A 25 -8.24 -5.62 3.48
N TYR A 26 -6.99 -5.32 3.14
CA TYR A 26 -6.35 -4.06 3.47
C TYR A 26 -7.06 -2.90 2.77
N ASP A 27 -7.42 -3.06 1.49
CA ASP A 27 -8.16 -2.07 0.72
C ASP A 27 -9.48 -1.69 1.39
N LYS A 28 -10.27 -2.69 1.82
CA LYS A 28 -11.55 -2.46 2.54
C LYS A 28 -11.34 -1.68 3.85
N ARG A 29 -10.31 -2.04 4.63
CA ARG A 29 -9.99 -1.34 5.88
C ARG A 29 -9.45 0.05 5.63
N LEU A 30 -8.65 0.22 4.59
CA LEU A 30 -8.11 1.50 4.17
C LEU A 30 -9.22 2.45 3.76
N GLU A 31 -10.21 2.01 2.98
CA GLU A 31 -11.35 2.85 2.61
C GLU A 31 -12.12 3.33 3.83
N THR A 32 -12.36 2.45 4.81
CA THR A 32 -13.02 2.82 6.06
C THR A 32 -12.21 3.85 6.85
N PHE A 33 -10.90 3.63 6.96
CA PHE A 33 -9.98 4.54 7.64
C PHE A 33 -9.91 5.90 6.94
N LEU A 34 -9.81 5.93 5.62
CA LEU A 34 -9.77 7.16 4.83
C LEU A 34 -11.08 7.94 4.89
N GLN A 35 -12.22 7.26 5.00
CA GLN A 35 -13.50 7.93 5.21
C GLN A 35 -13.51 8.64 6.57
N ALA A 36 -13.21 7.92 7.66
CA ALA A 36 -13.15 8.51 8.99
C ALA A 36 -12.13 9.65 9.08
N MET A 37 -10.97 9.50 8.45
CA MET A 37 -9.95 10.53 8.42
C MET A 37 -10.40 11.76 7.64
N ASN A 38 -11.08 11.60 6.49
CA ASN A 38 -11.67 12.71 5.75
C ASN A 38 -12.68 13.48 6.59
N ASP A 39 -13.58 12.78 7.29
CA ASP A 39 -14.59 13.42 8.13
C ASP A 39 -13.94 14.26 9.25
N CYS A 40 -12.89 13.73 9.89
CA CYS A 40 -12.12 14.46 10.89
C CYS A 40 -11.34 15.64 10.29
N GLU A 41 -10.75 15.48 9.11
CA GLU A 41 -10.04 16.54 8.39
C GLU A 41 -11.00 17.67 8.00
N ASP A 42 -12.19 17.34 7.51
CA ASP A 42 -13.25 18.31 7.15
C ASP A 42 -13.69 19.13 8.37
N GLU A 43 -13.87 18.49 9.52
CA GLU A 43 -14.19 19.16 10.78
C GLU A 43 -13.07 20.11 11.22
N ALA A 44 -11.81 19.66 11.16
CA ALA A 44 -10.65 20.47 11.52
C ALA A 44 -10.44 21.65 10.58
N ILE A 45 -10.70 21.47 9.28
CA ILE A 45 -10.66 22.55 8.27
C ILE A 45 -11.75 23.58 8.56
N ARG A 46 -12.98 23.14 8.82
CA ARG A 46 -14.09 24.03 9.19
C ARG A 46 -13.80 24.79 10.49
N ALA A 47 -13.07 24.19 11.43
CA ALA A 47 -12.62 24.82 12.66
C ALA A 47 -11.39 25.75 12.48
N GLY A 48 -10.82 25.83 11.27
CA GLY A 48 -9.61 26.61 11.00
C GLY A 48 -8.33 26.03 11.64
N GLN A 49 -8.38 24.78 12.08
CA GLN A 49 -7.26 24.09 12.72
C GLN A 49 -6.35 23.37 11.71
N LEU A 50 -6.85 23.14 10.50
CA LEU A 50 -6.15 22.47 9.41
C LEU A 50 -6.39 23.23 8.10
N LEU A 51 -5.37 23.35 7.27
CA LEU A 51 -5.50 23.86 5.90
C LEU A 51 -5.81 22.71 4.94
N GLU A 52 -6.57 22.97 3.88
CA GLU A 52 -6.85 21.98 2.83
C GLU A 52 -5.57 21.36 2.24
N SER A 53 -4.49 22.15 2.12
CA SER A 53 -3.19 21.66 1.64
C SER A 53 -2.48 20.68 2.58
N GLN A 54 -2.91 20.61 3.84
CA GLN A 54 -2.37 19.71 4.84
C GLN A 54 -3.16 18.39 4.90
N ARG A 55 -4.25 18.25 4.12
CA ARG A 55 -5.04 17.02 4.05
C ARG A 55 -4.19 15.84 3.58
N LEU A 56 -4.29 14.71 4.29
CA LEU A 56 -3.46 13.53 4.06
C LEU A 56 -4.21 12.37 3.43
N SER A 57 -5.54 12.36 3.51
CA SER A 57 -6.39 11.27 2.99
C SER A 57 -6.20 11.03 1.50
N GLY A 58 -6.17 12.09 0.69
CA GLY A 58 -5.90 12.03 -0.75
C GLY A 58 -4.52 11.41 -1.03
N PRO A 59 -3.42 12.00 -0.54
CA PRO A 59 -2.09 11.45 -0.72
C PRO A 59 -1.91 10.00 -0.26
N MET A 60 -2.56 9.60 0.85
CA MET A 60 -2.52 8.20 1.34
C MET A 60 -3.23 7.24 0.38
N ARG A 61 -4.39 7.63 -0.14
CA ARG A 61 -5.14 6.87 -1.15
C ARG A 61 -4.33 6.69 -2.42
N ASP A 62 -3.73 7.76 -2.92
CA ASP A 62 -2.93 7.74 -4.13
C ASP A 62 -1.67 6.89 -3.97
N SER A 63 -1.04 6.92 -2.79
CA SER A 63 0.07 6.04 -2.45
C SER A 63 -0.30 4.56 -2.56
N TRP A 64 -1.48 4.17 -2.08
CA TRP A 64 -1.96 2.79 -2.17
C TRP A 64 -2.24 2.40 -3.62
N LYS A 65 -3.04 3.20 -4.34
CA LYS A 65 -3.42 2.93 -5.74
C LYS A 65 -2.24 2.88 -6.69
N SER A 66 -1.26 3.76 -6.50
CA SER A 66 -0.04 3.76 -7.31
C SER A 66 0.88 2.59 -6.98
N GLY A 67 0.72 1.93 -5.83
CA GLY A 67 1.67 0.91 -5.34
C GLY A 67 2.93 1.50 -4.69
N ASN A 68 3.01 2.82 -4.47
CA ASN A 68 4.11 3.45 -3.72
C ASN A 68 4.17 2.98 -2.26
N PHE A 69 3.04 2.53 -1.72
CA PHE A 69 2.97 1.82 -0.45
C PHE A 69 3.99 0.66 -0.38
N TRP A 70 4.06 -0.19 -1.42
CA TRP A 70 4.93 -1.36 -1.42
C TRP A 70 6.41 -1.02 -1.45
N VAL A 71 6.79 0.03 -2.19
CA VAL A 71 8.17 0.54 -2.20
C VAL A 71 8.58 0.97 -0.79
N MET A 72 7.71 1.71 -0.10
CA MET A 72 7.97 2.19 1.26
C MET A 72 7.89 1.10 2.32
N TYR A 73 7.07 0.07 2.11
CA TYR A 73 6.95 -1.09 2.96
C TYR A 73 8.20 -1.97 2.87
N ALA A 74 8.66 -2.27 1.65
CA ALA A 74 9.86 -3.05 1.39
C ALA A 74 11.12 -2.36 1.93
N ALA A 75 11.24 -1.04 1.76
CA ALA A 75 12.35 -0.26 2.33
C ALA A 75 12.44 -0.35 3.87
N ARG A 76 11.33 -0.66 4.55
CA ARG A 76 11.24 -0.72 6.01
C ARG A 76 11.25 -2.15 6.57
N ASN A 77 11.03 -3.17 5.75
CA ASN A 77 10.93 -4.56 6.20
C ASN A 77 11.87 -5.47 5.39
N ASN A 78 12.96 -5.90 6.01
CA ASN A 78 13.98 -6.76 5.39
C ASN A 78 13.50 -8.20 5.16
N PHE A 79 12.58 -8.71 6.00
CA PHE A 79 12.20 -10.13 6.00
C PHE A 79 11.16 -10.52 4.92
N ALA A 80 10.61 -9.53 4.22
CA ALA A 80 9.54 -9.66 3.22
C ALA A 80 9.98 -9.28 1.79
N PHE A 81 11.25 -8.89 1.66
CA PHE A 81 11.72 -8.18 0.48
C PHE A 81 11.52 -9.01 -0.78
N ASP A 82 11.89 -10.29 -0.79
CA ASP A 82 11.86 -11.11 -2.01
C ASP A 82 10.46 -11.28 -2.60
N SER A 83 9.46 -11.65 -1.79
CA SER A 83 8.10 -11.89 -2.29
C SER A 83 7.40 -10.60 -2.73
N ILE A 84 7.55 -9.52 -1.97
CA ILE A 84 6.98 -8.21 -2.30
C ILE A 84 7.69 -7.59 -3.50
N TYR A 85 9.01 -7.74 -3.59
CA TYR A 85 9.79 -7.26 -4.71
C TYR A 85 9.32 -7.91 -6.01
N TRP A 86 9.32 -9.25 -6.10
CA TRP A 86 8.93 -9.95 -7.33
C TRP A 86 7.46 -9.75 -7.71
N GLN A 87 6.53 -9.71 -6.74
CA GLN A 87 5.10 -9.64 -7.06
C GLN A 87 4.57 -8.22 -7.30
N LYS A 88 5.11 -7.21 -6.60
CA LYS A 88 4.53 -5.85 -6.62
C LYS A 88 5.48 -4.78 -7.17
N ILE A 89 6.81 -4.92 -7.01
CA ILE A 89 7.78 -3.90 -7.42
C ILE A 89 8.35 -4.23 -8.81
N ASP A 90 8.86 -5.44 -9.02
CA ASP A 90 9.52 -5.86 -10.25
C ASP A 90 8.59 -5.73 -11.46
N ARG A 91 7.38 -6.30 -11.37
CA ARG A 91 6.35 -6.16 -12.41
C ARG A 91 6.02 -4.71 -12.77
N ARG A 92 6.13 -3.78 -11.82
CA ARG A 92 5.80 -2.36 -12.03
C ARG A 92 6.91 -1.61 -12.76
N PHE A 93 8.18 -1.94 -12.50
CA PHE A 93 9.33 -1.21 -13.04
C PHE A 93 10.02 -1.91 -14.21
N PHE A 94 10.00 -3.25 -14.25
CA PHE A 94 10.75 -4.08 -15.20
C PHE A 94 9.86 -4.97 -16.08
N GLY A 95 8.55 -5.05 -15.81
CA GLY A 95 7.59 -5.85 -16.58
C GLY A 95 7.56 -7.33 -16.17
N PRO A 96 6.89 -8.21 -16.94
CA PRO A 96 6.87 -9.65 -16.62
C PRO A 96 8.27 -10.23 -16.72
N THR A 97 8.72 -10.94 -15.68
CA THR A 97 9.94 -11.75 -15.72
C THR A 97 9.86 -12.70 -16.91
N GLN A 98 10.76 -12.53 -17.88
CA GLN A 98 10.97 -13.51 -18.94
C GLN A 98 11.41 -14.81 -18.25
N SER A 99 10.55 -15.82 -18.26
CA SER A 99 10.98 -17.18 -17.92
C SER A 99 12.11 -17.54 -18.87
N TYR A 100 13.28 -17.81 -18.33
CA TYR A 100 14.38 -18.38 -19.11
C TYR A 100 13.88 -19.69 -19.71
N ASP A 101 13.69 -19.72 -21.02
CA ASP A 101 13.33 -20.91 -21.78
C ASP A 101 14.64 -21.63 -22.13
N PRO A 102 14.98 -22.76 -21.48
CA PRO A 102 16.24 -23.45 -21.70
C PRO A 102 16.33 -24.14 -23.06
N ASP A 103 15.25 -24.17 -23.84
CA ASP A 103 15.16 -24.87 -25.13
C ASP A 103 15.60 -24.02 -26.34
N ASN A 104 16.17 -22.83 -26.13
CA ASN A 104 16.65 -21.95 -27.20
C ASN A 104 18.18 -21.75 -27.21
N ALA A 105 18.93 -22.79 -26.80
CA ALA A 105 20.39 -22.84 -26.83
C ALA A 105 20.93 -23.91 -27.80
#